data_AF-A0AAD4PII9-F1
#
_entry.id   AF-A0AAD4PII9-F1
#
_cell.length_a   1.000
_cell.length_b   1.000
_cell.length_c   1.000
_cell.angle_alpha   90.00
_cell.angle_beta   90.00
_cell.angle_gamma   90.00
#
_symmetry.space_group_name_H-M   'P 1'
#
loop_
_entity.id
_entity.type
_entity.pdbx_description
1 polymer ?
#
loop_
_entity_poly.entity_id
_entity_poly.type
_entity_poly.pdbx_seq_one_letter_code
_entity_poly.pdbx_strand_id
1 'polypeptide(L)' 'RVCNAATDDDAKDKSTEDSYRCPVCLDSVRQREPCTTRCGHIFCKSCIENAVRSTRKCPLCN' A
#
# COMPACT_ATOMS: atom_id res chain seq x y z
N ARG A 1 16.90 5.38 50.50
CA ARG A 1 16.48 6.46 49.59
C ARG A 1 16.45 5.85 48.21
N VAL A 2 15.25 5.54 47.73
CA VAL A 2 14.99 4.96 46.41
C VAL A 2 15.24 6.02 45.34
N CYS A 3 15.84 5.63 44.22
CA CYS A 3 15.68 6.34 42.96
C CYS A 3 15.32 5.30 41.90
N ASN A 4 14.02 5.06 41.74
CA ASN A 4 13.48 4.45 40.52
C ASN A 4 13.60 5.48 39.41
N ALA A 5 14.42 5.18 38.40
CA ALA A 5 14.31 5.76 37.05
C ALA A 5 13.60 4.69 36.19
N ALA A 6 12.33 4.86 35.87
CA ALA A 6 11.84 5.58 34.69
C ALA A 6 12.29 4.91 33.37
N THR A 7 11.41 4.01 32.89
CA THR A 7 10.98 3.78 31.49
C THR A 7 11.96 4.05 30.34
N ASP A 8 12.19 3.01 29.54
CA ASP A 8 12.60 3.05 28.12
C ASP A 8 11.51 2.23 27.38
N ASP A 9 10.43 2.87 26.90
CA ASP A 9 10.27 3.53 25.58
C ASP A 9 10.52 2.54 24.41
N ASP A 10 9.48 1.83 23.96
CA ASP A 10 8.57 2.17 22.86
C ASP A 10 9.08 1.79 21.44
N ALA A 11 8.18 1.13 20.72
CA ALA A 11 8.12 0.89 19.29
C ALA A 11 9.41 1.01 18.44
N LYS A 12 10.08 -0.13 18.19
CA LYS A 12 10.83 -0.29 16.93
C LYS A 12 9.92 -0.93 15.90
N ASP A 13 9.08 -0.08 15.30
CA ASP A 13 8.46 -0.28 13.99
C ASP A 13 9.43 -1.04 13.08
N LYS A 14 9.16 -2.31 12.83
CA LYS A 14 9.89 -3.10 11.85
C LYS A 14 9.46 -2.57 10.49
N SER A 15 10.20 -1.57 10.04
CA SER A 15 10.29 -1.08 8.68
C SER A 15 10.51 -2.27 7.74
N THR A 16 9.42 -2.93 7.38
CA THR A 16 9.41 -4.06 6.48
C THR A 16 8.81 -3.54 5.20
N GLU A 17 9.72 -3.00 4.40
CA GLU A 17 9.63 -2.91 2.97
C GLU A 17 8.54 -1.96 2.48
N ASP A 18 8.96 -1.02 1.65
CA ASP A 18 8.14 -0.22 0.74
C ASP A 18 7.34 -1.15 -0.19
N SER A 19 6.36 -1.83 0.39
CA SER A 19 5.54 -2.82 -0.25
C SER A 19 4.66 -2.04 -1.17
N TYR A 20 4.94 -2.05 -2.47
CA TYR A 20 4.10 -1.42 -3.49
C TYR A 20 2.62 -1.61 -3.11
N ARG A 21 1.96 -0.49 -2.78
CA ARG A 21 0.57 -0.47 -2.34
C ARG A 21 -0.30 -0.02 -3.48
N CYS A 22 -1.51 -0.57 -3.52
CA CYS A 22 -2.49 -0.17 -4.51
C CYS A 22 -2.99 1.23 -4.18
N PRO A 23 -2.93 2.21 -5.08
CA PRO A 23 -3.46 3.56 -4.81
C PRO A 23 -4.99 3.61 -4.66
N VAL A 24 -5.69 2.52 -5.00
CA VAL A 24 -7.16 2.42 -4.91
C VAL A 24 -7.61 1.85 -3.57
N CYS A 25 -6.99 0.77 -3.10
CA CYS A 25 -7.39 0.09 -1.86
C CYS A 25 -6.36 0.22 -0.73
N LEU A 26 -5.21 0.85 -1.00
CA LEU A 26 -4.10 1.08 -0.06
C LEU A 26 -3.47 -0.19 0.54
N ASP A 27 -3.85 -1.37 0.03
CA ASP A 27 -3.26 -2.67 0.39
C ASP A 27 -2.04 -3.02 -0.47
N SER A 28 -1.21 -3.92 0.05
CA SER A 28 -0.06 -4.50 -0.66
C SER A 28 -0.49 -5.20 -1.96
N VAL A 29 -0.05 -4.69 -3.12
CA VAL A 29 -0.38 -5.33 -4.42
C VAL A 29 0.31 -6.68 -4.59
N ARG A 30 1.43 -6.92 -3.89
CA ARG A 30 2.13 -8.23 -3.89
C ARG A 30 1.23 -9.37 -3.42
N GLN A 31 0.33 -9.11 -2.48
CA GLN A 31 -0.60 -10.12 -1.95
C GLN A 31 -1.86 -10.28 -2.81
N ARG A 32 -2.15 -9.33 -3.71
CA ARG A 32 -3.41 -9.21 -4.44
C ARG A 32 -3.23 -9.21 -5.97
N GLU A 33 -2.16 -9.82 -6.46
CA GLU A 33 -1.78 -9.88 -7.88
C GLU A 33 -1.55 -8.47 -8.48
N PRO A 34 -0.29 -8.01 -8.55
CA PRO A 34 0.03 -6.70 -9.11
C PRO A 34 -0.20 -6.71 -10.61
N CYS A 35 -0.96 -5.73 -11.10
CA CYS A 35 -1.30 -5.59 -12.50
C CYS A 35 -0.87 -4.21 -12.99
N THR A 36 -0.15 -4.17 -14.10
CA THR A 36 0.37 -2.94 -14.69
C THR A 36 -0.51 -2.50 -15.85
N THR A 37 -0.94 -1.25 -15.83
CA THR A 37 -1.75 -0.66 -16.90
C THR A 37 -0.89 -0.24 -18.09
N ARG A 38 -1.52 -0.02 -19.24
CA ARG A 38 -0.83 0.45 -20.47
C ARG A 38 -0.13 1.80 -20.30
N CYS A 39 -0.56 2.64 -19.36
CA CYS A 39 0.11 3.91 -19.04
C CYS A 39 1.20 3.79 -17.96
N GLY A 40 1.47 2.58 -17.44
CA GLY A 40 2.59 2.31 -16.51
C GLY A 40 2.23 2.29 -15.03
N HIS A 41 0.99 2.59 -14.65
CA HIS A 41 0.57 2.53 -13.25
C HIS A 41 0.21 1.12 -12.78
N ILE A 42 0.56 0.80 -11.54
CA ILE A 42 0.41 -0.52 -10.92
C ILE A 42 -0.76 -0.50 -9.93
N PHE A 43 -1.64 -1.50 -10.02
CA PHE A 43 -2.79 -1.67 -9.15
C PHE A 43 -2.99 -3.14 -8.79
N CYS A 44 -3.85 -3.40 -7.81
CA CYS A 44 -4.33 -4.75 -7.55
C CYS A 44 -5.29 -5.20 -8.67
N LYS A 45 -5.31 -6.49 -9.03
CA LYS A 45 -6.19 -7.00 -10.11
C LYS A 45 -7.65 -6.61 -9.94
N SER A 46 -8.21 -6.83 -8.76
CA SER A 46 -9.61 -6.47 -8.48
C SER A 46 -9.87 -4.96 -8.60
N CYS A 47 -8.90 -4.14 -8.21
CA CYS A 47 -8.96 -2.69 -8.28
C CYS A 47 -8.97 -2.20 -9.73
N ILE A 48 -8.05 -2.71 -10.56
CA ILE A 48 -7.97 -2.31 -11.97
C ILE A 48 -9.16 -2.85 -12.77
N GLU A 49 -9.62 -4.07 -12.51
CA GLU A 49 -10.81 -4.62 -13.15
C GLU A 49 -12.03 -3.76 -12.84
N ASN A 50 -12.21 -3.33 -11.59
CA ASN A 50 -13.31 -2.46 -11.23
C ASN A 50 -13.19 -1.07 -11.87
N ALA A 51 -11.99 -0.47 -11.86
CA ALA A 51 -11.75 0.82 -12.51
C ALA A 51 -12.02 0.77 -14.02
N VAL A 52 -11.56 -0.27 -14.70
CA VAL A 52 -11.81 -0.47 -16.13
C VAL A 52 -13.29 -0.70 -16.38
N ARG A 53 -14.01 -1.42 -15.51
CA ARG A 53 -15.47 -1.60 -15.64
C ARG A 53 -16.25 -0.30 -15.46
N SER A 54 -15.85 0.57 -14.53
CA SER A 54 -16.54 1.82 -14.24
C SER A 54 -16.20 2.96 -15.20
N THR A 55 -14.91 3.21 -15.44
CA THR A 55 -14.46 4.41 -16.17
C THR A 55 -13.67 4.11 -17.44
N ARG A 56 -13.27 2.84 -17.66
CA ARG A 56 -12.35 2.40 -18.74
C ARG A 56 -11.06 3.24 -18.85
N LYS A 57 -10.69 3.92 -17.77
CA LYS A 57 -9.53 4.80 -17.71
C LYS A 57 -8.67 4.43 -16.50
N CYS A 58 -7.39 4.74 -16.58
CA CYS A 58 -6.50 4.56 -15.45
C CYS A 58 -6.85 5.59 -14.35
N PRO A 59 -7.02 5.16 -13.08
CA PRO A 59 -7.30 6.07 -11.96
C PRO A 59 -6.22 7.13 -11.67
N LEU A 60 -5.03 6.97 -12.25
CA LEU A 60 -3.86 7.82 -12.00
C LEU A 60 -3.40 8.64 -13.23
N CYS A 61 -3.86 8.33 -14.44
CA CYS A 61 -3.38 8.97 -15.68
C CYS A 61 -4.27 10.15 -16.12
N ASN A 62 -4.63 11.08 -15.23
CA ASN A 62 -5.51 12.21 -15.59
C ASN A 62 -5.03 12.96 -16.83
#